data_AF-A0A7Y6ZPM7-F1
#
_entry.id   AF-A0A7Y6ZPM7-F1
#
_cell.length_a   1.000
_cell.length_b   1.000
_cell.length_c   1.000
_cell.angle_alpha   90.00
_cell.angle_beta   90.00
_cell.angle_gamma   90.00
#
_symmetry.space_group_name_H-M   'P 1'
#
loop_
_entity.id
_entity.type
_entity.pdbx_description
1 polymer ?
#
loop_
_entity_poly.entity_id
_entity_poly.type
_entity_poly.pdbx_seq_one_letter_code
_entity_poly.pdbx_strand_id
1 'polypeptide(L)'
;MSKPRIFVSSTYYDLKFIRGTLETFINEYGFEPVLFEKGHVTYNNDFSIEYSSYKEVTKSDILIFVIGGSYGTKANKKNEIDFNTYNSISKEEYKVALENNIPTYTFILAEIVNEYEIFKLNRNKDITYSTTKTIEIFKLLDFIYGLNENNVVTPFNSIYDILNFLKVQWAGLFHEFLINKKEQLNINNIKNAINELKDIASRLEKYNEKIILQIDAKSAKELLQEKQELLQRKELEKSFNQFCDTTFGKFILKYFDFDNDQQWVDMIIKSENLISFLKACKVPQKQISYIVQNDSSENEFLNVKKIIEGFI
;
A
#
# COMPACT_ATOMS: atom_id res chain seq x y z
N MET A 1 22.06 -2.77 -15.37
CA MET A 1 21.50 -2.80 -13.99
C MET A 1 20.40 -1.76 -13.90
N SER A 2 19.29 -2.06 -13.23
CA SER A 2 18.22 -1.07 -12.99
C SER A 2 18.75 0.01 -12.04
N LYS A 3 18.60 1.28 -12.41
CA LYS A 3 18.95 2.42 -11.57
C LYS A 3 17.68 2.96 -10.91
N PRO A 4 17.72 3.35 -9.61
CA PRO A 4 16.62 4.08 -9.00
C PRO A 4 16.27 5.33 -9.83
N ARG A 5 15.00 5.49 -10.15
CA ARG A 5 14.46 6.61 -10.93
C ARG A 5 13.93 7.69 -10.01
N ILE A 6 14.43 8.90 -10.15
CA ILE A 6 14.05 10.04 -9.30
C ILE A 6 13.36 11.09 -10.15
N PHE A 7 12.07 11.28 -9.92
CA PHE A 7 11.29 12.32 -10.58
C PHE A 7 11.52 13.66 -9.90
N VAL A 8 11.85 14.70 -10.67
CA VAL A 8 11.99 16.06 -10.14
C VAL A 8 10.82 16.90 -10.62
N SER A 9 9.86 17.16 -9.74
CA SER A 9 8.76 18.10 -9.96
C SER A 9 9.04 19.44 -9.28
N SER A 10 8.55 20.53 -9.88
CA SER A 10 8.67 21.85 -9.27
C SER A 10 7.65 22.82 -9.82
N THR A 11 7.27 23.83 -9.03
CA THR A 11 6.50 24.97 -9.52
C THR A 11 7.37 25.80 -10.48
N TYR A 12 7.21 25.56 -11.78
CA TYR A 12 8.18 25.88 -12.82
C TYR A 12 8.43 27.40 -13.04
N TYR A 13 9.56 27.73 -13.68
CA TYR A 13 10.16 29.04 -14.01
C TYR A 13 11.23 29.58 -13.05
N ASP A 14 10.96 29.74 -11.76
CA ASP A 14 11.92 30.36 -10.83
C ASP A 14 13.05 29.39 -10.41
N LEU A 15 12.89 28.10 -10.69
CA LEU A 15 13.72 27.02 -10.14
C LEU A 15 14.59 26.29 -11.19
N LYS A 16 14.77 26.84 -12.40
CA LYS A 16 15.53 26.19 -13.47
C LYS A 16 16.95 25.81 -13.06
N PHE A 17 17.63 26.71 -12.34
CA PHE A 17 18.99 26.47 -11.84
C PHE A 17 19.03 25.32 -10.81
N ILE A 18 18.06 25.30 -9.90
CA ILE A 18 17.93 24.25 -8.88
C ILE A 18 17.71 22.88 -9.54
N ARG A 19 16.83 22.81 -10.55
CA ARG A 19 16.56 21.56 -11.28
C ARG A 19 17.79 21.01 -12.00
N GLY A 20 18.54 21.85 -12.70
CA GLY A 20 19.79 21.42 -13.38
C GLY A 20 20.87 20.95 -12.40
N THR A 21 20.94 21.59 -11.24
CA THR A 21 21.84 21.16 -10.15
C THR A 21 21.40 19.81 -9.57
N LEU A 22 20.09 19.62 -9.34
CA LEU A 22 19.54 18.35 -8.88
C LEU A 22 19.77 17.22 -9.89
N GLU A 23 19.60 17.48 -11.19
CA GLU A 23 19.88 16.51 -12.25
C GLU A 23 21.33 16.02 -12.18
N THR A 24 22.28 16.95 -12.04
CA THR A 24 23.71 16.60 -11.95
C THR A 24 23.99 15.81 -10.68
N PHE A 25 23.47 16.27 -9.54
CA PHE A 25 23.59 15.58 -8.26
C PHE A 25 23.03 14.15 -8.28
N ILE A 26 21.84 13.95 -8.84
CA ILE A 26 21.20 12.62 -8.95
C ILE A 26 22.06 11.69 -9.83
N ASN A 27 22.57 12.20 -10.96
CA ASN A 27 23.46 11.44 -11.83
C ASN A 27 24.79 11.05 -11.14
N GLU A 28 25.38 11.95 -10.35
CA GLU A 28 26.61 11.69 -9.58
C GLU A 28 26.46 10.54 -8.58
N TYR A 29 25.26 10.36 -8.01
CA TYR A 29 24.93 9.24 -7.11
C TYR A 29 24.60 7.94 -7.85
N GLY A 30 24.62 7.95 -9.18
CA GLY A 30 24.34 6.77 -10.02
C GLY A 30 22.86 6.48 -10.24
N PHE A 31 21.98 7.40 -9.86
CA PHE A 31 20.53 7.32 -10.08
C PHE A 31 20.14 7.88 -11.45
N GLU A 32 18.90 7.64 -11.87
CA GLU A 32 18.33 8.15 -13.12
C GLU A 32 17.41 9.34 -12.82
N PRO A 33 17.81 10.58 -13.13
CA PRO A 33 16.94 11.74 -12.97
C PRO A 33 15.90 11.80 -14.09
N VAL A 34 14.63 11.95 -13.72
CA VAL A 34 13.51 12.14 -14.65
C VAL A 34 13.06 13.60 -14.58
N LEU A 35 13.36 14.35 -15.64
CA LEU A 35 12.95 15.75 -15.82
C LEU A 35 12.17 15.91 -17.13
N PHE A 36 11.02 16.54 -17.04
CA PHE A 36 10.12 16.83 -18.15
C PHE A 36 10.80 17.56 -19.31
N GLU A 37 11.56 18.62 -19.01
CA GLU A 37 12.15 19.54 -19.98
C GLU A 37 13.33 18.97 -20.77
N LYS A 38 13.92 17.86 -20.31
CA LYS A 38 15.10 17.23 -20.92
C LYS A 38 14.75 16.05 -21.83
N GLY A 39 13.46 15.81 -22.08
CA GLY A 39 13.01 14.72 -22.96
C GLY A 39 13.04 13.34 -22.30
N HIS A 40 13.13 13.27 -20.97
CA HIS A 40 13.04 12.01 -20.21
C HIS A 40 11.61 11.45 -20.12
N VAL A 41 10.64 12.14 -20.72
CA VAL A 41 9.24 11.71 -20.81
C VAL A 41 8.99 11.26 -22.24
N THR A 42 8.59 10.01 -22.42
CA THR A 42 8.20 9.49 -23.74
C THR A 42 6.85 10.07 -24.16
N TYR A 43 6.84 10.84 -25.23
CA TYR A 43 5.63 11.40 -25.81
C TYR A 43 5.04 10.41 -26.82
N ASN A 44 3.86 9.89 -26.53
CA ASN A 44 3.05 9.21 -27.54
C ASN A 44 2.08 10.23 -28.13
N ASN A 45 1.88 10.21 -29.45
CA ASN A 45 0.93 11.10 -30.14
C ASN A 45 -0.51 10.95 -29.64
N ASP A 46 -0.83 9.85 -28.95
CA ASP A 46 -2.16 9.54 -28.44
C ASP A 46 -2.49 10.22 -27.10
N PHE A 47 -1.49 10.81 -26.41
CA PHE A 47 -1.67 11.35 -25.06
C PHE A 47 -1.21 12.82 -24.94
N SER A 48 -1.83 13.54 -24.01
CA SER A 48 -1.38 14.89 -23.67
C SER A 48 -0.05 14.86 -22.92
N ILE A 49 0.71 15.94 -23.04
CA ILE A 49 2.01 16.13 -22.40
C ILE A 49 1.91 15.93 -20.88
N GLU A 50 0.85 16.44 -20.26
CA GLU A 50 0.61 16.31 -18.82
C GLU A 50 0.37 14.85 -18.41
N TYR A 51 -0.40 14.10 -19.20
CA TYR A 51 -0.69 12.70 -18.93
C TYR A 51 0.55 11.82 -19.04
N SER A 52 1.45 12.12 -19.99
CA SER A 52 2.74 11.46 -20.08
C SER A 52 3.61 11.72 -18.85
N SER A 53 3.61 12.95 -18.29
CA SER A 53 4.31 13.24 -17.04
C SER A 53 3.76 12.43 -15.87
N TYR A 54 2.44 12.33 -15.74
CA TYR A 54 1.83 11.53 -14.67
C TYR A 54 2.21 10.04 -14.76
N LYS A 55 2.27 9.49 -15.98
CA LYS A 55 2.74 8.12 -16.21
C LYS A 55 4.22 7.92 -15.87
N GLU A 56 5.05 8.94 -16.00
CA GLU A 56 6.46 8.83 -15.59
C GLU A 56 6.63 8.95 -14.07
N VAL A 57 5.78 9.73 -13.40
CA VAL A 57 5.72 9.76 -11.93
C VAL A 57 5.44 8.36 -11.40
N THR A 58 4.45 7.63 -11.93
CA THR A 58 4.11 6.27 -11.43
C THR A 58 5.22 5.23 -11.62
N LYS A 59 6.15 5.47 -12.56
CA LYS A 59 7.31 4.60 -12.81
C LYS A 59 8.58 5.02 -12.06
N SER A 60 8.49 6.05 -11.22
CA SER A 60 9.62 6.59 -10.46
C SER A 60 9.65 5.99 -9.06
N ASP A 61 10.84 5.81 -8.52
CA ASP A 61 11.04 5.25 -7.18
C ASP A 61 10.97 6.32 -6.09
N ILE A 62 11.33 7.57 -6.42
CA ILE A 62 11.30 8.72 -5.50
C ILE A 62 10.79 9.95 -6.25
N LEU A 63 9.99 10.78 -5.57
CA LEU A 63 9.62 12.11 -6.02
C LEU A 63 10.36 13.18 -5.19
N ILE A 64 11.05 14.09 -5.88
CA ILE A 64 11.51 15.35 -5.30
C ILE A 64 10.58 16.45 -5.79
N PHE A 65 9.92 17.13 -4.85
CA PHE A 65 9.00 18.21 -5.15
C PHE A 65 9.51 19.55 -4.60
N VAL A 66 9.80 20.51 -5.48
CA VAL A 66 10.34 21.82 -5.08
C VAL A 66 9.33 22.93 -5.33
N ILE A 67 8.97 23.66 -4.27
CA ILE A 67 8.00 24.76 -4.31
C ILE A 67 8.73 26.10 -4.21
N GLY A 68 8.51 26.93 -5.23
CA GLY A 68 8.98 28.31 -5.36
C GLY A 68 7.83 29.31 -5.45
N GLY A 69 8.13 30.58 -5.72
CA GLY A 69 7.20 31.71 -5.57
C GLY A 69 6.13 31.87 -6.67
N SER A 70 6.19 31.06 -7.73
CA SER A 70 5.23 31.09 -8.85
C SER A 70 4.43 29.77 -8.91
N TYR A 71 3.10 29.81 -9.08
CA TYR A 71 2.21 28.62 -8.98
C TYR A 71 2.22 27.66 -10.21
N GLY A 72 3.17 27.79 -11.15
CA GLY A 72 3.27 26.92 -12.33
C GLY A 72 2.15 27.07 -13.37
N THR A 73 2.17 26.23 -14.41
CA THR A 73 1.29 26.32 -15.61
C THR A 73 -0.03 25.57 -15.45
N LYS A 74 -1.05 25.97 -16.25
CA LYS A 74 -2.40 25.39 -16.40
C LYS A 74 -2.50 23.88 -16.75
N ALA A 75 -3.06 23.01 -15.89
CA ALA A 75 -3.35 21.60 -16.11
C ALA A 75 -4.69 21.52 -16.81
N ASN A 76 -4.71 20.84 -17.96
CA ASN A 76 -5.90 20.71 -18.77
C ASN A 76 -6.85 19.66 -18.19
N LYS A 77 -7.72 20.05 -17.24
CA LYS A 77 -8.93 19.27 -16.92
C LYS A 77 -10.15 20.01 -17.47
N LYS A 78 -10.86 19.35 -18.40
CA LYS A 78 -12.10 19.82 -19.04
C LYS A 78 -13.33 19.89 -18.10
N ASN A 79 -13.20 19.56 -16.82
CA ASN A 79 -14.31 19.48 -15.87
C ASN A 79 -13.99 20.20 -14.54
N GLU A 80 -13.87 21.53 -14.54
CA GLU A 80 -13.96 22.32 -13.31
C GLU A 80 -15.15 23.27 -13.42
N ILE A 81 -16.17 23.00 -12.60
CA ILE A 81 -17.39 23.83 -12.43
C ILE A 81 -17.08 25.09 -11.57
N ASP A 82 -15.86 25.21 -11.03
CA ASP A 82 -15.44 26.37 -10.24
C ASP A 82 -14.39 27.20 -10.98
N PHE A 83 -14.80 28.39 -11.45
CA PHE A 83 -13.96 29.37 -12.15
C PHE A 83 -12.84 29.99 -11.30
N ASN A 84 -12.59 29.52 -10.06
CA ASN A 84 -11.82 30.28 -9.05
C ASN A 84 -10.65 29.53 -8.37
N THR A 85 -10.37 28.26 -8.69
CA THR A 85 -9.17 27.58 -8.15
C THR A 85 -8.54 26.71 -9.21
N TYR A 86 -7.51 27.25 -9.84
CA TYR A 86 -6.76 26.53 -10.85
C TYR A 86 -5.82 25.45 -10.20
N ASN A 87 -5.77 24.23 -10.72
CA ASN A 87 -4.92 23.12 -10.21
C ASN A 87 -3.61 22.96 -11.03
N SER A 88 -2.44 23.24 -10.45
CA SER A 88 -1.12 23.15 -11.13
C SER A 88 -0.77 21.74 -11.63
N ILE A 89 -0.10 21.63 -12.80
CA ILE A 89 0.42 20.34 -13.30
C ILE A 89 1.27 19.68 -12.20
N SER A 90 2.14 20.46 -11.55
CA SER A 90 3.00 19.99 -10.47
C SER A 90 2.25 19.53 -9.22
N LYS A 91 1.08 20.11 -8.93
CA LYS A 91 0.20 19.64 -7.85
C LYS A 91 -0.43 18.29 -8.21
N GLU A 92 -0.83 18.09 -9.46
CA GLU A 92 -1.36 16.80 -9.91
C GLU A 92 -0.25 15.73 -9.95
N GLU A 93 0.97 16.07 -10.38
CA GLU A 93 2.15 15.18 -10.27
C GLU A 93 2.38 14.73 -8.82
N TYR A 94 2.32 15.66 -7.87
CA TYR A 94 2.46 15.38 -6.44
C TYR A 94 1.34 14.46 -5.92
N LYS A 95 0.08 14.70 -6.31
CA LYS A 95 -1.05 13.81 -5.94
C LYS A 95 -0.86 12.39 -6.49
N VAL A 96 -0.45 12.26 -7.75
CA VAL A 96 -0.21 10.96 -8.38
C VAL A 96 0.87 10.19 -7.62
N ALA A 97 1.93 10.85 -7.15
CA ALA A 97 2.95 10.21 -6.33
C ALA A 97 2.40 9.71 -4.98
N LEU A 98 1.57 10.50 -4.31
CA LEU A 98 0.92 10.10 -3.06
C LEU A 98 -0.03 8.90 -3.26
N GLU A 99 -0.86 8.92 -4.30
CA GLU A 99 -1.78 7.82 -4.63
C GLU A 99 -1.05 6.50 -4.92
N ASN A 100 0.17 6.56 -5.44
CA ASN A 100 1.01 5.40 -5.73
C ASN A 100 2.00 5.06 -4.60
N ASN A 101 1.89 5.70 -3.44
CA ASN A 101 2.79 5.52 -2.29
C ASN A 101 4.28 5.72 -2.63
N ILE A 102 4.57 6.65 -3.54
CA ILE A 102 5.94 6.97 -3.91
C ILE A 102 6.53 7.89 -2.82
N PRO A 103 7.68 7.55 -2.22
CA PRO A 103 8.37 8.40 -1.25
C PRO A 103 8.59 9.80 -1.82
N THR A 104 8.07 10.80 -1.12
CA THR A 104 8.08 12.18 -1.61
C THR A 104 8.83 13.12 -0.65
N TYR A 105 9.85 13.80 -1.18
CA TYR A 105 10.59 14.85 -0.48
C TYR A 105 10.15 16.22 -0.99
N THR A 106 9.45 16.97 -0.14
CA THR A 106 8.94 18.30 -0.45
C THR A 106 9.86 19.38 0.11
N PHE A 107 10.36 20.25 -0.75
CA PHE A 107 11.20 21.39 -0.40
C PHE A 107 10.48 22.69 -0.69
N ILE A 108 10.37 23.58 0.30
CA ILE A 108 9.69 24.88 0.15
C ILE A 108 10.70 25.99 0.37
N LEU A 109 10.72 27.01 -0.49
CA LEU A 109 11.56 28.19 -0.26
C LEU A 109 11.18 28.87 1.06
N ALA A 110 12.15 29.13 1.93
CA ALA A 110 11.91 29.66 3.28
C ALA A 110 11.14 30.99 3.28
N GLU A 111 11.39 31.85 2.31
CA GLU A 111 10.66 33.12 2.12
C GLU A 111 9.15 32.91 1.96
N ILE A 112 8.75 31.83 1.27
CA ILE A 112 7.34 31.48 1.06
C ILE A 112 6.72 30.93 2.33
N VAL A 113 7.48 30.16 3.12
CA VAL A 113 7.01 29.66 4.42
C VAL A 113 6.69 30.82 5.35
N ASN A 114 7.57 31.84 5.40
CA ASN A 114 7.35 33.03 6.20
C ASN A 114 6.11 33.81 5.73
N GLU A 115 5.94 34.02 4.42
CA GLU A 115 4.73 34.68 3.89
C GLU A 115 3.45 33.86 4.15
N TYR A 116 3.56 32.53 4.13
CA TYR A 116 2.43 31.65 4.40
C TYR A 116 1.97 31.71 5.85
N GLU A 117 2.88 31.88 6.82
CA GLU A 117 2.49 32.15 8.21
C GLU A 117 1.71 33.46 8.35
N ILE A 118 2.14 34.51 7.64
CA ILE A 118 1.42 35.79 7.57
C ILE A 118 0.04 35.61 6.93
N PHE A 119 -0.04 34.81 5.86
CA PHE A 119 -1.31 34.47 5.20
C PHE A 119 -2.28 33.76 6.14
N LYS A 120 -1.81 32.77 6.93
CA LYS A 120 -2.66 32.07 7.91
C LYS A 120 -3.30 33.02 8.92
N LEU A 121 -2.55 34.01 9.40
CA LEU A 121 -3.03 35.00 10.36
C LEU A 121 -4.03 36.00 9.74
N ASN A 122 -4.00 36.17 8.42
CA ASN A 122 -4.74 37.21 7.71
C ASN A 122 -5.68 36.67 6.61
N ARG A 123 -6.19 35.44 6.73
CA ARG A 123 -7.05 34.77 5.73
C ARG A 123 -8.26 35.58 5.21
N ASN A 124 -8.72 36.58 5.97
CA ASN A 124 -9.88 37.41 5.64
C ASN A 124 -9.53 38.85 5.21
N LYS A 125 -8.25 39.15 4.94
CA LYS A 125 -7.79 40.48 4.53
C LYS A 125 -7.07 40.41 3.18
N ASP A 126 -7.38 41.36 2.29
CA ASP A 126 -6.64 41.57 1.04
C ASP A 126 -5.28 42.18 1.37
N ILE A 127 -4.29 41.32 1.53
CA ILE A 127 -2.88 41.69 1.67
C ILE A 127 -2.18 41.30 0.38
N THR A 128 -1.42 42.23 -0.19
CA THR A 128 -0.50 41.97 -1.30
C THR A 128 0.78 41.34 -0.75
N TYR A 129 1.09 40.14 -1.20
CA TYR A 129 2.32 39.42 -0.83
C TYR A 129 3.45 39.76 -1.81
N SER A 130 4.68 39.91 -1.30
CA SER A 130 5.84 40.36 -2.08
C SER A 130 6.51 39.23 -2.88
N THR A 131 6.52 38.02 -2.34
CA THR A 131 7.29 36.88 -2.85
C THR A 131 6.42 35.94 -3.67
N THR A 132 5.17 35.69 -3.23
CA THR A 132 4.23 34.87 -4.00
C THR A 132 3.42 35.68 -5.01
N LYS A 133 3.43 35.24 -6.27
CA LYS A 133 2.63 35.88 -7.34
C LYS A 133 1.15 35.50 -7.30
N THR A 134 0.77 34.44 -6.58
CA THR A 134 -0.61 33.91 -6.59
C THR A 134 -0.95 33.21 -5.27
N ILE A 135 -2.18 33.40 -4.78
CA ILE A 135 -2.69 32.88 -3.49
C ILE A 135 -2.77 31.34 -3.50
N GLU A 136 -2.81 30.74 -4.67
CA GLU A 136 -2.93 29.30 -4.89
C GLU A 136 -1.72 28.52 -4.35
N ILE A 137 -0.54 29.14 -4.25
CA ILE A 137 0.61 28.53 -3.56
C ILE A 137 0.27 28.29 -2.09
N PHE A 138 -0.37 29.26 -1.42
CA PHE A 138 -0.79 29.09 -0.04
C PHE A 138 -1.86 28.00 0.12
N LYS A 139 -2.80 27.89 -0.83
CA LYS A 139 -3.77 26.77 -0.87
C LYS A 139 -3.08 25.41 -1.07
N LEU A 140 -2.00 25.36 -1.87
CA LEU A 140 -1.18 24.16 -2.03
C LEU A 140 -0.43 23.84 -0.74
N LEU A 141 0.09 24.84 -0.02
CA LEU A 141 0.71 24.64 1.28
C LEU A 141 -0.32 24.15 2.32
N ASP A 142 -1.53 24.70 2.36
CA ASP A 142 -2.62 24.18 3.20
C ASP A 142 -2.89 22.70 2.91
N PHE A 143 -2.91 22.31 1.64
CA PHE A 143 -3.05 20.90 1.24
C PHE A 143 -1.89 20.04 1.73
N ILE A 144 -0.64 20.47 1.50
CA ILE A 144 0.56 19.71 1.88
C ILE A 144 0.64 19.57 3.40
N TYR A 145 0.51 20.67 4.16
CA TYR A 145 0.57 20.60 5.62
C TYR A 145 -0.61 19.83 6.25
N GLY A 146 -1.69 19.59 5.51
CA GLY A 146 -2.81 18.75 5.95
C GLY A 146 -2.58 17.24 5.78
N LEU A 147 -1.49 16.81 5.15
CA LEU A 147 -1.16 15.39 4.96
C LEU A 147 -0.40 14.84 6.17
N ASN A 148 -0.88 13.71 6.71
CA ASN A 148 -0.30 13.08 7.90
C ASN A 148 0.79 12.05 7.59
N GLU A 149 0.82 11.50 6.37
CA GLU A 149 1.71 10.41 5.95
C GLU A 149 2.42 10.74 4.63
N ASN A 150 3.60 10.16 4.44
CA ASN A 150 4.42 10.27 3.22
C ASN A 150 4.64 11.72 2.74
N ASN A 151 4.86 12.63 3.68
CA ASN A 151 5.01 14.05 3.39
C ASN A 151 6.13 14.68 4.21
N VAL A 152 7.37 14.42 3.79
CA VAL A 152 8.54 15.07 4.38
C VAL A 152 8.64 16.48 3.79
N VAL A 153 8.33 17.49 4.60
CA VAL A 153 8.36 18.90 4.21
C VAL A 153 9.53 19.59 4.89
N THR A 154 10.45 20.15 4.09
CA THR A 154 11.63 20.85 4.60
C THR A 154 11.78 22.23 3.96
N PRO A 155 11.87 23.32 4.73
CA PRO A 155 12.20 24.63 4.18
C PRO A 155 13.66 24.68 3.72
N PHE A 156 13.95 25.40 2.65
CA PHE A 156 15.32 25.62 2.18
C PHE A 156 15.59 27.11 1.89
N ASN A 157 16.83 27.54 2.14
CA ASN A 157 17.32 28.87 1.76
C ASN A 157 18.25 28.77 0.56
N SER A 158 18.99 27.66 0.46
CA SER A 158 19.96 27.40 -0.61
C SER A 158 19.80 25.99 -1.17
N ILE A 159 20.27 25.80 -2.40
CA ILE A 159 20.32 24.48 -3.03
C ILE A 159 21.14 23.48 -2.20
N TYR A 160 22.18 23.93 -1.51
CA TYR A 160 23.00 23.08 -0.65
C TYR A 160 22.21 22.46 0.50
N ASP A 161 21.17 23.14 1.00
CA ASP A 161 20.30 22.60 2.04
C ASP A 161 19.55 21.37 1.51
N ILE A 162 19.00 21.47 0.30
CA ILE A 162 18.32 20.38 -0.40
C ILE A 162 19.29 19.21 -0.62
N LEU A 163 20.48 19.49 -1.16
CA LEU A 163 21.46 18.44 -1.47
C LEU A 163 21.91 17.72 -0.19
N ASN A 164 22.25 18.45 0.87
CA ASN A 164 22.70 17.86 2.12
C ASN A 164 21.57 17.05 2.80
N PHE A 165 20.34 17.55 2.75
CA PHE A 165 19.18 16.81 3.25
C PHE A 165 19.01 15.49 2.51
N LEU A 166 18.99 15.52 1.17
CA LEU A 166 18.86 14.30 0.35
C LEU A 166 19.99 13.30 0.61
N LYS A 167 21.24 13.76 0.76
CA LYS A 167 22.38 12.90 1.12
C LYS A 167 22.14 12.12 2.41
N VAL A 168 21.69 12.82 3.46
CA VAL A 168 21.41 12.20 4.76
C VAL A 168 20.25 11.22 4.66
N GLN A 169 19.17 11.62 3.99
CA GLN A 169 17.99 10.76 3.81
C GLN A 169 18.32 9.49 3.03
N TRP A 170 19.04 9.59 1.91
CA TRP A 170 19.40 8.44 1.10
C TRP A 170 20.41 7.52 1.81
N ALA A 171 21.34 8.09 2.59
CA ALA A 171 22.22 7.29 3.44
C ALA A 171 21.41 6.51 4.50
N GLY A 172 20.40 7.14 5.10
CA GLY A 172 19.47 6.52 6.03
C GLY A 172 18.69 5.36 5.39
N LEU A 173 18.06 5.61 4.23
CA LEU A 173 17.34 4.57 3.47
C LEU A 173 18.23 3.39 3.11
N PHE A 174 19.47 3.66 2.68
CA PHE A 174 20.41 2.59 2.36
C PHE A 174 20.84 1.80 3.60
N HIS A 175 21.06 2.47 4.72
CA HIS A 175 21.36 1.82 5.99
C HIS A 175 20.22 0.92 6.46
N GLU A 176 18.99 1.42 6.42
CA GLU A 176 17.78 0.68 6.77
C GLU A 176 17.58 -0.54 5.86
N PHE A 177 17.78 -0.37 4.55
CA PHE A 177 17.77 -1.48 3.60
C PHE A 177 18.79 -2.57 3.95
N LEU A 178 20.02 -2.21 4.34
CA LEU A 178 21.04 -3.18 4.76
C LEU A 178 20.65 -3.93 6.05
N ILE A 179 20.05 -3.24 7.03
CA ILE A 179 19.54 -3.85 8.25
C ILE A 179 18.42 -4.83 7.92
N ASN A 180 17.41 -4.38 7.18
CA ASN A 180 16.25 -5.19 6.81
C ASN A 180 16.68 -6.44 6.03
N LYS A 181 17.68 -6.31 5.14
CA LYS A 181 18.25 -7.45 4.42
C LYS A 181 18.91 -8.46 5.37
N LYS A 182 19.62 -8.00 6.39
CA LYS A 182 20.23 -8.88 7.41
C LYS A 182 19.16 -9.61 8.23
N GLU A 183 18.10 -8.90 8.63
CA GLU A 183 16.98 -9.49 9.37
C GLU A 183 16.21 -10.51 8.55
N GLN A 184 15.96 -10.25 7.26
CA GLN A 184 15.32 -11.20 6.36
C GLN A 184 16.10 -12.51 6.23
N LEU A 185 17.44 -12.45 6.19
CA LEU A 185 18.28 -13.65 6.20
C LEU A 185 18.09 -14.46 7.48
N ASN A 186 18.03 -13.79 8.64
CA ASN A 186 17.78 -14.46 9.91
C ASN A 186 16.39 -15.12 9.95
N ILE A 187 15.36 -14.42 9.47
CA ILE A 187 14.00 -14.95 9.38
C ILE A 187 13.97 -16.19 8.48
N ASN A 188 14.65 -16.16 7.33
CA ASN A 188 14.72 -17.30 6.43
C ASN A 188 15.45 -18.49 7.06
N ASN A 189 16.55 -18.25 7.78
CA ASN A 189 17.25 -19.30 8.51
C ASN A 189 16.38 -19.92 9.61
N ILE A 190 15.62 -19.10 10.36
CA ILE A 190 14.67 -19.58 11.36
C ILE A 190 13.55 -20.39 10.71
N LYS A 191 12.99 -19.92 9.59
CA LYS A 191 11.98 -20.68 8.82
C LYS A 191 12.51 -22.05 8.39
N ASN A 192 13.75 -22.12 7.93
CA ASN A 192 14.38 -23.37 7.55
C ASN A 192 14.55 -24.31 8.75
N ALA A 193 15.04 -23.80 9.89
CA ALA A 193 15.15 -24.59 11.13
C ALA A 193 13.78 -25.12 11.62
N ILE A 194 12.72 -24.32 11.51
CA ILE A 194 11.35 -24.75 11.83
C ILE A 194 10.89 -25.86 10.88
N ASN A 195 11.20 -25.76 9.59
CA ASN A 195 10.84 -26.79 8.61
C ASN A 195 11.60 -28.10 8.88
N GLU A 196 12.88 -28.05 9.24
CA GLU A 196 13.65 -29.22 9.67
C GLU A 196 13.07 -29.85 10.94
N LEU A 197 12.69 -29.04 11.94
CA LEU A 197 12.04 -29.53 13.14
C LEU A 197 10.69 -30.20 12.84
N LYS A 198 9.90 -29.64 11.91
CA LYS A 198 8.65 -30.28 11.45
C LYS A 198 8.91 -31.63 10.80
N ASP A 199 9.96 -31.74 9.98
CA ASP A 199 10.33 -33.02 9.37
C ASP A 199 10.76 -34.04 10.44
N ILE A 200 11.59 -33.64 11.42
CA ILE A 200 11.98 -34.49 12.55
C ILE A 200 10.74 -34.94 13.35
N ALA A 201 9.84 -34.02 13.69
CA ALA A 201 8.60 -34.35 14.40
C ALA A 201 7.76 -35.36 13.60
N SER A 202 7.62 -35.17 12.28
CA SER A 202 6.89 -36.10 11.42
C SER A 202 7.52 -37.49 11.37
N ARG A 203 8.85 -37.58 11.42
CA ARG A 203 9.58 -38.85 11.47
C ARG A 203 9.38 -39.54 12.81
N LEU A 204 9.47 -38.80 13.91
CA LEU A 204 9.19 -39.33 15.25
C LEU A 204 7.76 -39.85 15.37
N GLU A 205 6.79 -39.13 14.80
CA GLU A 205 5.41 -39.61 14.72
C GLU A 205 5.30 -40.94 13.96
N LYS A 206 5.94 -41.05 12.79
CA LYS A 206 5.96 -42.30 12.01
C LYS A 206 6.64 -43.45 12.75
N TYR A 207 7.70 -43.17 13.51
CA TYR A 207 8.35 -44.19 14.34
C TYR A 207 7.46 -44.62 15.51
N ASN A 208 6.81 -43.69 16.19
CA ASN A 208 5.85 -44.00 17.26
C ASN A 208 4.68 -44.84 16.73
N GLU A 209 4.12 -44.49 15.56
CA GLU A 209 3.08 -45.32 14.91
C GLU A 209 3.56 -46.75 14.65
N LYS A 210 4.77 -46.93 14.11
CA LYS A 210 5.36 -48.26 13.88
C LYS A 210 5.56 -49.04 15.17
N ILE A 211 5.99 -48.39 16.25
CA ILE A 211 6.18 -49.04 17.56
C ILE A 211 4.83 -49.45 18.16
N ILE A 212 3.82 -48.57 18.10
CA ILE A 212 2.47 -48.86 18.61
C ILE A 212 1.84 -50.04 17.85
N LEU A 213 2.01 -50.09 16.52
CA LEU A 213 1.57 -51.23 15.70
C LEU A 213 2.24 -52.56 16.08
N GLN A 214 3.42 -52.53 16.69
CA GLN A 214 4.15 -53.74 17.12
C GLN A 214 3.79 -54.21 18.53
N ILE A 215 3.22 -53.34 19.39
CA ILE A 215 3.01 -53.64 20.82
C ILE A 215 1.61 -54.23 21.10
N ASP A 216 0.53 -53.74 20.46
CA ASP A 216 -0.81 -54.34 20.59
C ASP A 216 -1.77 -53.90 19.46
N ALA A 217 -2.32 -54.85 18.70
CA ALA A 217 -3.14 -54.57 17.50
C ALA A 217 -4.51 -53.94 17.80
N LYS A 218 -5.02 -54.09 19.04
CA LYS A 218 -6.32 -53.54 19.44
C LYS A 218 -6.19 -52.10 19.93
N SER A 219 -5.24 -51.82 20.82
CA SER A 219 -4.91 -50.45 21.27
C SER A 219 -4.36 -49.57 20.15
N ALA A 220 -3.64 -50.15 19.18
CA ALA A 220 -3.16 -49.42 18.01
C ALA A 220 -4.29 -48.88 17.13
N LYS A 221 -5.39 -49.64 16.94
CA LYS A 221 -6.54 -49.18 16.14
C LYS A 221 -7.28 -48.02 16.80
N GLU A 222 -7.53 -48.12 18.11
CA GLU A 222 -8.22 -47.06 18.86
C GLU A 222 -7.40 -45.76 18.89
N LEU A 223 -6.09 -45.84 19.12
CA LEU A 223 -5.21 -44.67 19.13
C LEU A 223 -4.99 -44.06 17.73
N LEU A 224 -4.94 -44.88 16.67
CA LEU A 224 -4.87 -44.37 15.29
C LEU A 224 -6.15 -43.63 14.91
N GLN A 225 -7.30 -44.13 15.37
CA GLN A 225 -8.59 -43.49 15.13
C GLN A 225 -8.69 -42.16 15.90
N GLU A 226 -8.31 -42.13 17.18
CA GLU A 226 -8.23 -40.90 17.98
C GLU A 226 -7.25 -39.88 17.36
N LYS A 227 -6.11 -40.34 16.82
CA LYS A 227 -5.16 -39.48 16.12
C LYS A 227 -5.73 -38.91 14.82
N GLN A 228 -6.44 -39.70 14.03
CA GLN A 228 -7.09 -39.25 12.80
C GLN A 228 -8.15 -38.18 13.10
N GLU A 229 -8.95 -38.39 14.14
CA GLU A 229 -9.94 -37.40 14.60
C GLU A 229 -9.26 -36.09 15.06
N LEU A 230 -8.13 -36.17 15.77
CA LEU A 230 -7.39 -34.99 16.21
C LEU A 230 -6.74 -34.23 15.04
N LEU A 231 -6.25 -34.94 14.02
CA LEU A 231 -5.68 -34.34 12.81
C LEU A 231 -6.76 -33.62 11.99
N GLN A 232 -7.89 -34.30 11.77
CA GLN A 232 -9.06 -33.72 11.11
C GLN A 232 -9.54 -32.46 11.83
N ARG A 233 -9.60 -32.49 13.17
CA ARG A 233 -9.97 -31.32 13.97
C ARG A 233 -9.03 -30.13 13.77
N LYS A 234 -7.70 -30.35 13.75
CA LYS A 234 -6.72 -29.28 13.51
C LYS A 234 -6.79 -28.71 12.09
N GLU A 235 -7.09 -29.54 11.08
CA GLU A 235 -7.27 -29.08 9.70
C GLU A 235 -8.57 -28.28 9.53
N LEU A 236 -9.63 -28.68 10.24
CA LEU A 236 -10.89 -27.93 10.31
C LEU A 236 -10.68 -26.56 10.99
N GLU A 237 -9.98 -26.50 12.12
CA GLU A 237 -9.64 -25.23 12.80
C GLU A 237 -8.84 -24.29 11.88
N LYS A 238 -7.88 -24.83 11.12
CA LYS A 238 -7.10 -24.02 10.17
C LYS A 238 -7.96 -23.48 9.02
N SER A 239 -8.84 -24.30 8.49
CA SER A 239 -9.77 -23.94 7.41
C SER A 239 -10.80 -22.91 7.88
N PHE A 240 -11.27 -23.03 9.13
CA PHE A 240 -12.15 -22.06 9.77
C PHE A 240 -11.47 -20.70 9.92
N ASN A 241 -10.25 -20.67 10.46
CA ASN A 241 -9.50 -19.41 10.60
C ASN A 241 -9.27 -18.72 9.25
N GLN A 242 -8.93 -19.50 8.21
CA GLN A 242 -8.78 -18.98 6.86
C GLN A 242 -10.11 -18.43 6.29
N PHE A 243 -11.24 -19.08 6.59
CA PHE A 243 -12.57 -18.58 6.25
C PHE A 243 -12.87 -17.26 6.97
N CYS A 244 -12.67 -17.20 8.29
CA CYS A 244 -12.92 -16.00 9.10
C CYS A 244 -12.10 -14.79 8.65
N ASP A 245 -10.94 -14.98 8.04
CA ASP A 245 -10.11 -13.90 7.51
C ASP A 245 -10.63 -13.28 6.20
N THR A 246 -11.49 -14.00 5.46
CA THR A 246 -12.09 -13.51 4.22
C THR A 246 -13.09 -12.37 4.47
N THR A 247 -13.30 -11.54 3.46
CA THR A 247 -14.33 -10.48 3.46
C THR A 247 -15.72 -11.03 3.75
N PHE A 248 -16.05 -12.18 3.18
CA PHE A 248 -17.28 -12.89 3.44
C PHE A 248 -17.34 -13.47 4.87
N GLY A 249 -16.29 -14.14 5.35
CA GLY A 249 -16.24 -14.68 6.71
C GLY A 249 -16.41 -13.62 7.80
N LYS A 250 -15.73 -12.47 7.67
CA LYS A 250 -15.89 -11.31 8.57
C LYS A 250 -17.31 -10.76 8.57
N PHE A 251 -17.99 -10.79 7.43
CA PHE A 251 -19.38 -10.37 7.32
C PHE A 251 -20.32 -11.34 8.04
N ILE A 252 -20.11 -12.66 7.88
CA ILE A 252 -20.93 -13.69 8.55
C ILE A 252 -20.77 -13.62 10.07
N LEU A 253 -19.54 -13.44 10.57
CA LEU A 253 -19.25 -13.29 12.00
C LEU A 253 -19.99 -12.12 12.67
N LYS A 254 -20.49 -11.14 11.90
CA LYS A 254 -21.30 -10.04 12.41
C LYS A 254 -22.73 -10.46 12.78
N TYR A 255 -23.24 -11.53 12.16
CA TYR A 255 -24.63 -11.99 12.31
C TYR A 255 -24.73 -13.34 13.01
N PHE A 256 -23.65 -14.12 13.03
CA PHE A 256 -23.62 -15.43 13.64
C PHE A 256 -22.31 -15.61 14.39
N ASP A 257 -22.40 -15.91 15.69
CA ASP A 257 -21.24 -16.27 16.51
C ASP A 257 -21.06 -17.79 16.43
N PHE A 258 -19.86 -18.22 16.03
CA PHE A 258 -19.56 -19.64 15.91
C PHE A 258 -19.03 -20.14 17.26
N ASP A 259 -19.93 -20.62 18.12
CA ASP A 259 -19.56 -21.18 19.43
C ASP A 259 -18.73 -22.48 19.33
N ASN A 260 -18.75 -23.16 18.17
CA ASN A 260 -18.05 -24.44 17.96
C ASN A 260 -17.64 -24.64 16.49
N ASP A 261 -16.39 -25.06 16.27
CA ASP A 261 -15.76 -25.35 14.97
C ASP A 261 -16.53 -26.36 14.11
N GLN A 262 -17.39 -27.21 14.68
CA GLN A 262 -18.20 -28.16 13.92
C GLN A 262 -19.53 -27.58 13.40
N GLN A 263 -20.06 -26.53 14.03
CA GLN A 263 -21.40 -26.03 13.70
C GLN A 263 -21.44 -25.34 12.34
N TRP A 264 -20.40 -24.59 11.98
CA TRP A 264 -20.32 -23.91 10.69
C TRP A 264 -20.08 -24.89 9.54
N VAL A 265 -19.26 -25.92 9.78
CA VAL A 265 -18.99 -27.02 8.84
C VAL A 265 -20.29 -27.76 8.51
N ASP A 266 -21.05 -28.16 9.55
CA ASP A 266 -22.34 -28.83 9.39
C ASP A 266 -23.35 -27.96 8.64
N MET A 267 -23.36 -26.65 8.88
CA MET A 267 -24.24 -25.72 8.18
C MET A 267 -23.86 -25.52 6.72
N ILE A 268 -22.57 -25.48 6.39
CA ILE A 268 -22.11 -25.38 4.99
C ILE A 268 -22.45 -26.66 4.23
N ILE A 269 -22.21 -27.84 4.81
CA ILE A 269 -22.52 -29.13 4.18
C ILE A 269 -24.03 -29.27 3.94
N LYS A 270 -24.87 -28.88 4.90
CA LYS A 270 -26.33 -28.92 4.76
C LYS A 270 -26.89 -27.87 3.78
N SER A 271 -26.09 -26.88 3.40
CA SER A 271 -26.54 -25.78 2.54
C SER A 271 -26.19 -26.03 1.08
N GLU A 272 -27.19 -26.19 0.22
CA GLU A 272 -27.00 -26.38 -1.22
C GLU A 272 -26.38 -25.17 -1.92
N ASN A 273 -26.70 -23.95 -1.50
CA ASN A 273 -26.30 -22.70 -2.13
C ASN A 273 -26.06 -21.58 -1.10
N LEU A 274 -25.44 -20.48 -1.53
CA LEU A 274 -25.13 -19.33 -0.68
C LEU A 274 -26.39 -18.81 0.05
N ILE A 275 -27.55 -18.85 -0.62
CA ILE A 275 -28.82 -18.37 -0.06
C ILE A 275 -29.32 -19.26 1.08
N SER A 276 -29.22 -20.60 0.94
CA SER A 276 -29.60 -21.51 2.01
C SER A 276 -28.66 -21.40 3.21
N PHE A 277 -27.37 -21.17 2.97
CA PHE A 277 -26.38 -20.89 4.02
C PHE A 277 -26.66 -19.58 4.76
N LEU A 278 -26.88 -18.48 4.04
CA LEU A 278 -27.19 -17.17 4.65
C LEU A 278 -28.50 -17.21 5.46
N LYS A 279 -29.48 -18.01 5.02
CA LYS A 279 -30.71 -18.25 5.78
C LYS A 279 -30.45 -19.07 7.05
N ALA A 280 -29.58 -20.07 6.99
CA ALA A 280 -29.17 -20.86 8.16
C ALA A 280 -28.43 -19.99 9.20
N CYS A 281 -27.61 -19.04 8.75
CA CYS A 281 -26.94 -18.04 9.59
C CYS A 281 -27.86 -16.89 10.06
N LYS A 282 -29.17 -16.96 9.82
CA LYS A 282 -30.18 -15.95 10.21
C LYS A 282 -29.89 -14.52 9.71
N VAL A 283 -29.24 -14.37 8.55
CA VAL A 283 -28.97 -13.05 7.96
C VAL A 283 -30.29 -12.41 7.49
N PRO A 284 -30.54 -11.11 7.76
CA PRO A 284 -31.77 -10.44 7.34
C PRO A 284 -31.99 -10.48 5.82
N GLN A 285 -33.22 -10.74 5.40
CA GLN A 285 -33.59 -10.98 4.00
C GLN A 285 -33.22 -9.82 3.05
N LYS A 286 -33.21 -8.57 3.55
CA LYS A 286 -32.77 -7.37 2.80
C LYS A 286 -31.27 -7.35 2.49
N GLN A 287 -30.46 -7.99 3.32
CA GLN A 287 -29.00 -8.08 3.12
C GLN A 287 -28.64 -9.26 2.22
N ILE A 288 -29.41 -10.35 2.28
CA ILE A 288 -29.25 -11.49 1.36
C ILE A 288 -29.37 -11.03 -0.11
N SER A 289 -30.34 -10.17 -0.43
CA SER A 289 -30.50 -9.63 -1.79
C SER A 289 -29.33 -8.74 -2.25
N TYR A 290 -28.64 -8.07 -1.32
CA TYR A 290 -27.47 -7.25 -1.63
C TYR A 290 -26.21 -8.11 -1.85
N ILE A 291 -26.08 -9.20 -1.10
CA ILE A 291 -24.95 -10.13 -1.19
C ILE A 291 -25.00 -10.95 -2.48
N VAL A 292 -26.19 -11.42 -2.88
CA VAL A 292 -26.39 -12.18 -4.13
C VAL A 292 -26.16 -11.32 -5.38
N GLN A 293 -26.24 -9.99 -5.27
CA GLN A 293 -25.88 -9.07 -6.36
C GLN A 293 -24.37 -8.88 -6.54
N ASN A 294 -23.55 -9.28 -5.56
CA ASN A 294 -22.08 -9.27 -5.67
C ASN A 294 -21.57 -10.66 -6.08
N ASP A 295 -21.15 -10.80 -7.34
CA ASP A 295 -20.63 -12.04 -7.98
C ASP A 295 -19.49 -12.73 -7.21
N SER A 296 -18.75 -12.00 -6.36
CA SER A 296 -17.63 -12.56 -5.60
C SER A 296 -18.06 -13.47 -4.44
N SER A 297 -19.20 -13.20 -3.81
CA SER A 297 -19.62 -13.89 -2.58
C SER A 297 -20.05 -15.34 -2.83
N GLU A 298 -20.64 -15.60 -3.99
CA GLU A 298 -21.05 -16.95 -4.40
C GLU A 298 -19.84 -17.82 -4.78
N ASN A 299 -18.85 -17.22 -5.44
CA ASN A 299 -17.58 -17.89 -5.73
C ASN A 299 -16.76 -18.18 -4.46
N GLU A 300 -16.75 -17.26 -3.49
CA GLU A 300 -16.11 -17.47 -2.18
C GLU A 300 -16.80 -18.61 -1.41
N PHE A 301 -18.14 -18.64 -1.37
CA PHE A 301 -18.89 -19.73 -0.74
C PHE A 301 -18.63 -21.09 -1.42
N LEU A 302 -18.63 -21.15 -2.75
CA LEU A 302 -18.32 -22.38 -3.50
C LEU A 302 -16.89 -22.87 -3.26
N ASN A 303 -15.92 -21.97 -3.14
CA ASN A 303 -14.54 -22.32 -2.81
C ASN A 303 -14.43 -22.90 -1.40
N VAL A 304 -15.09 -22.28 -0.42
CA VAL A 304 -15.11 -22.77 0.97
C VAL A 304 -15.81 -24.13 1.05
N LYS A 305 -16.94 -24.30 0.36
CA LYS A 305 -17.66 -25.57 0.29
C LYS A 305 -16.82 -26.69 -0.34
N LYS A 306 -16.10 -26.41 -1.44
CA LYS A 306 -15.15 -27.36 -2.04
C LYS A 306 -14.02 -27.75 -1.12
N ILE A 307 -13.49 -26.79 -0.36
CA ILE A 307 -12.43 -27.05 0.63
C ILE A 307 -12.96 -28.03 1.68
N ILE A 308 -14.15 -27.79 2.23
CA ILE A 308 -14.77 -28.64 3.25
C ILE A 308 -15.14 -30.03 2.72
N GLU A 309 -15.77 -30.11 1.54
CA GLU A 309 -16.15 -31.38 0.91
C GLU A 309 -14.93 -32.24 0.53
N GLY A 310 -13.76 -31.63 0.32
CA GLY A 310 -12.51 -32.35 0.06
C GLY A 310 -11.89 -33.03 1.29
N PHE A 311 -12.40 -32.76 2.50
CA PHE A 311 -11.90 -33.32 3.77
C PHE A 311 -12.80 -34.41 4.38
N ILE A 312 -13.97 -34.66 3.79
CA ILE A 312 -14.93 -35.73 4.19
C ILE A 312 -14.63 -37.00 3.38
#